data_AF-A0A962SLR3-F1
#
_entry.id   AF-A0A962SLR3-F1
#
_cell.length_a   1.000
_cell.length_b   1.000
_cell.length_c   1.000
_cell.angle_alpha   90.00
_cell.angle_beta   90.00
_cell.angle_gamma   90.00
#
_symmetry.space_group_name_H-M   'P 1'
#
loop_
_entity.id
_entity.type
_entity.pdbx_description
1 polymer ?
#
loop_
_entity_poly.entity_id
_entity_poly.type
_entity_poly.pdbx_seq_one_letter_code
_entity_poly.pdbx_strand_id
1 'polypeptide(L)'
;MVFFRIVVKFDGPLEIKELPLGRLVNLYVDICLLRAGPQDLPASLFLVLLTGVISVLTGTLVIVESFATLGDALAAQLLDILLLLGFLRLALQRTGKPERFLQTTSALFGTGVLLNLIMMPLQLLQPTDTSGFGISNLGGLFYLLLILWALVITGHIFRQALEVKMAAAIAIALGYFLAVDAIVQKLFVVG
;
A
#
# COMPACT_ATOMS: atom_id res chain seq x y z
N MET A 1 -25.65 -17.55 -6.42
CA MET A 1 -25.02 -17.21 -5.14
C MET A 1 -24.84 -15.70 -5.11
N VAL A 2 -25.79 -14.99 -4.48
CA VAL A 2 -25.95 -13.53 -4.56
C VAL A 2 -25.12 -12.90 -3.46
N PHE A 3 -24.04 -12.19 -3.81
CA PHE A 3 -23.30 -11.36 -2.86
C PHE A 3 -24.06 -10.05 -2.64
N PHE A 4 -24.45 -9.82 -1.39
CA PHE A 4 -25.09 -8.59 -0.92
C PHE A 4 -24.20 -7.38 -1.25
N ARG A 5 -24.67 -6.53 -2.15
CA ARG A 5 -24.10 -5.21 -2.40
C ARG A 5 -24.76 -4.23 -1.44
N ILE A 6 -24.20 -4.09 -0.25
CA ILE A 6 -24.60 -3.02 0.68
C ILE A 6 -24.00 -1.71 0.15
N VAL A 7 -24.63 -1.13 -0.88
CA VAL A 7 -24.34 0.24 -1.34
C VAL A 7 -25.10 1.17 -0.39
N VAL A 8 -24.49 1.47 0.75
CA VAL A 8 -24.99 2.54 1.61
C VAL A 8 -24.49 3.85 1.00
N LYS A 9 -25.31 4.44 0.14
CA LYS A 9 -25.08 5.76 -0.46
C LYS A 9 -25.50 6.82 0.57
N PHE A 10 -24.54 7.61 1.06
CA PHE A 10 -24.80 8.78 1.90
C PHE A 10 -24.39 10.04 1.12
N ASP A 11 -25.34 10.96 0.92
CA ASP A 11 -25.17 12.21 0.16
C ASP A 11 -24.62 13.35 1.05
N GLY A 12 -23.52 13.13 1.78
CA GLY A 12 -22.90 14.17 2.62
C GLY A 12 -21.42 13.90 2.97
N PRO A 13 -20.65 14.92 3.41
CA PRO A 13 -19.26 14.76 3.82
C PRO A 13 -19.19 13.92 5.11
N LEU A 14 -18.67 12.70 5.01
CA LEU A 14 -18.59 11.75 6.12
C LEU A 14 -17.50 12.17 7.14
N GLU A 15 -17.90 12.57 8.35
CA GLU A 15 -16.99 12.72 9.49
C GLU A 15 -16.59 11.35 10.08
N ILE A 16 -15.32 11.19 10.47
CA ILE A 16 -14.75 9.93 10.99
C ILE A 16 -15.56 9.35 12.16
N LYS A 17 -16.17 10.22 12.98
CA LYS A 17 -16.89 9.86 14.20
C LYS A 17 -18.13 9.00 13.92
N GLU A 18 -18.69 9.09 12.71
CA GLU A 18 -19.91 8.40 12.27
C GLU A 18 -19.61 7.10 11.50
N LEU A 19 -18.33 6.77 11.25
CA LEU A 19 -17.92 5.63 10.43
C LEU A 19 -17.63 4.39 11.30
N PRO A 20 -18.47 3.35 11.27
CA PRO A 20 -18.19 2.11 12.00
C PRO A 20 -16.93 1.45 11.42
N LEU A 21 -16.07 0.92 12.29
CA LEU A 21 -14.77 0.35 11.92
C LEU A 21 -14.86 -0.67 10.76
N GLY A 22 -15.89 -1.53 10.77
CA GLY A 22 -16.11 -2.51 9.71
C GLY A 22 -16.32 -1.90 8.32
N ARG A 23 -16.89 -0.69 8.25
CA ARG A 23 -17.09 0.02 6.98
C ARG A 23 -15.78 0.56 6.42
N LEU A 24 -14.87 1.04 7.27
CA LEU A 24 -13.54 1.47 6.85
C LEU A 24 -12.74 0.30 6.29
N VAL A 25 -12.77 -0.86 6.96
CA VAL A 25 -12.11 -2.09 6.48
C VAL A 25 -12.68 -2.50 5.11
N ASN A 26 -14.01 -2.52 4.96
CA ASN A 26 -14.63 -2.83 3.68
C ASN A 26 -14.20 -1.88 2.56
N LEU A 27 -14.02 -0.59 2.87
CA LEU A 27 -13.60 0.39 1.88
C LEU A 27 -12.15 0.15 1.43
N TYR A 28 -11.24 -0.18 2.33
CA TYR A 28 -9.88 -0.61 1.93
C TYR A 28 -9.89 -1.89 1.11
N VAL A 29 -10.73 -2.86 1.46
CA VAL A 29 -10.91 -4.09 0.67
C VAL A 29 -11.44 -3.76 -0.73
N ASP A 30 -12.41 -2.86 -0.85
CA ASP A 30 -12.93 -2.42 -2.14
C ASP A 30 -11.87 -1.68 -2.97
N ILE A 31 -10.97 -0.92 -2.35
CA ILE A 31 -9.81 -0.33 -3.05
C ILE A 31 -8.84 -1.45 -3.49
N CYS A 32 -8.55 -2.44 -2.64
CA CYS A 32 -7.73 -3.61 -3.02
C CYS A 32 -8.34 -4.43 -4.17
N LEU A 33 -9.66 -4.43 -4.30
CA LEU A 33 -10.41 -5.06 -5.38
C LEU A 33 -10.65 -4.13 -6.58
N LEU A 34 -10.06 -2.93 -6.57
CA LEU A 34 -10.14 -1.90 -7.62
C LEU A 34 -11.56 -1.36 -7.85
N ARG A 35 -12.46 -1.51 -6.87
CA ARG A 35 -13.87 -1.11 -6.91
C ARG A 35 -14.13 0.29 -6.36
N ALA A 36 -13.25 0.77 -5.49
CA ALA A 36 -13.29 2.09 -4.88
C ALA A 36 -11.99 2.86 -5.17
N GLY A 37 -11.99 4.17 -4.93
CA GLY A 37 -10.82 5.04 -5.05
C GLY A 37 -10.44 5.69 -3.71
N PRO A 38 -9.27 6.35 -3.65
CA PRO A 38 -8.85 7.10 -2.46
C PRO A 38 -9.86 8.19 -2.07
N GLN A 39 -10.58 8.78 -3.04
CA GLN A 39 -11.61 9.79 -2.79
C GLN A 39 -12.79 9.32 -1.94
N ASP A 40 -13.02 8.01 -1.85
CA ASP A 40 -14.11 7.43 -1.05
C ASP A 40 -13.75 7.36 0.45
N LEU A 41 -12.47 7.53 0.80
CA LEU A 41 -12.00 7.61 2.19
C LEU A 41 -12.27 9.00 2.79
N PRO A 42 -12.51 9.12 4.10
CA PRO A 42 -12.58 10.42 4.76
C PRO A 42 -11.19 11.07 4.79
N ALA A 43 -11.12 12.37 4.45
CA ALA A 43 -9.88 13.14 4.53
C ALA A 43 -9.52 13.42 6.01
N SER A 44 -8.71 12.53 6.59
CA SER A 44 -8.41 12.53 8.02
C SER A 44 -6.94 12.27 8.33
N LEU A 45 -6.33 13.20 9.08
CA LEU A 45 -4.98 13.00 9.60
C LEU A 45 -4.91 11.84 10.60
N PHE A 46 -5.92 11.68 11.46
CA PHE A 46 -5.96 10.56 12.41
C PHE A 46 -5.89 9.21 11.69
N LEU A 47 -6.62 9.08 10.59
CA LEU A 47 -6.69 7.83 9.84
C LEU A 47 -5.40 7.58 9.03
N VAL A 48 -4.74 8.62 8.52
CA VAL A 48 -3.38 8.55 7.96
C VAL A 48 -2.38 8.09 9.02
N LEU A 49 -2.40 8.66 10.23
CA LEU A 49 -1.47 8.29 11.29
C LEU A 49 -1.72 6.85 11.77
N LEU A 50 -2.98 6.46 11.98
CA LEU A 50 -3.35 5.12 12.39
C LEU A 50 -2.89 4.07 11.37
N THR A 51 -3.25 4.25 10.10
CA THR A 51 -2.83 3.33 9.03
C THR A 51 -1.33 3.38 8.80
N GLY A 52 -0.69 4.55 8.94
CA GLY A 52 0.76 4.72 8.85
C GLY A 52 1.51 3.92 9.90
N VAL A 53 1.11 4.01 11.18
CA VAL A 53 1.74 3.23 12.26
C VAL A 53 1.62 1.73 12.01
N ILE A 54 0.42 1.25 11.64
CA ILE A 54 0.21 -0.17 11.36
C ILE A 54 1.00 -0.60 10.10
N SER A 55 1.09 0.27 9.10
CA SER A 55 1.88 0.04 7.88
C SER A 55 3.37 -0.07 8.20
N VAL A 56 3.93 0.79 9.05
CA VAL A 56 5.32 0.68 9.53
C VAL A 56 5.55 -0.66 10.20
N LEU A 57 4.68 -1.05 11.14
CA LEU A 57 4.84 -2.29 11.89
C LEU A 57 4.76 -3.51 10.97
N THR A 58 3.70 -3.61 10.17
CA THR A 58 3.48 -4.76 9.27
C THR A 58 4.49 -4.81 8.13
N GLY A 59 4.86 -3.66 7.55
CA GLY A 59 5.86 -3.57 6.48
C GLY A 59 7.25 -3.96 6.97
N THR A 60 7.65 -3.50 8.16
CA THR A 60 8.92 -3.90 8.78
C THR A 60 8.98 -5.41 8.98
N LEU A 61 7.90 -6.02 9.48
CA LEU A 61 7.84 -7.47 9.69
C LEU A 61 7.93 -8.25 8.37
N VAL A 62 7.33 -7.75 7.29
CA VAL A 62 7.40 -8.39 5.97
C VAL A 62 8.83 -8.37 5.42
N ILE A 63 9.59 -7.30 5.62
CA ILE A 63 10.91 -7.16 5.01
C ILE A 63 12.07 -7.58 5.92
N VAL A 64 11.82 -7.86 7.20
CA VAL A 64 12.89 -8.05 8.21
C VAL A 64 13.92 -9.11 7.83
N GLU A 65 13.50 -10.19 7.17
CA GLU A 65 14.38 -11.29 6.76
C GLU A 65 15.36 -10.90 5.64
N SER A 66 15.10 -9.80 4.92
CA SER A 66 15.98 -9.27 3.87
C SER A 66 17.10 -8.37 4.41
N PHE A 67 17.09 -8.06 5.71
CA PHE A 67 18.05 -7.16 6.34
C PHE A 67 18.81 -7.85 7.46
N ALA A 68 20.04 -7.40 7.72
CA ALA A 68 20.88 -7.96 8.78
C ALA A 68 20.32 -7.74 10.19
N THR A 69 19.62 -6.63 10.41
CA THR A 69 19.03 -6.29 11.71
C THR A 69 17.61 -5.75 11.59
N LEU A 70 16.83 -5.90 12.66
CA LEU A 70 15.51 -5.28 12.78
C LEU A 70 15.58 -3.74 12.67
N GLY A 71 16.68 -3.14 13.13
CA GLY A 71 16.91 -1.69 13.03
C GLY A 71 17.03 -1.22 11.58
N ASP A 72 17.76 -1.97 10.75
CA ASP A 72 17.92 -1.67 9.32
C ASP A 72 16.60 -1.84 8.57
N ALA A 73 15.85 -2.91 8.84
CA ALA A 73 14.51 -3.11 8.28
C ALA A 73 13.55 -1.96 8.64
N LEU A 74 13.53 -1.55 9.91
CA LEU A 74 12.70 -0.42 10.37
C LEU A 74 13.13 0.88 9.69
N ALA A 75 14.43 1.15 9.61
CA ALA A 75 14.96 2.35 8.96
C ALA A 75 14.64 2.38 7.45
N ALA A 76 14.76 1.24 6.77
CA ALA A 76 14.37 1.08 5.38
C ALA A 76 12.85 1.32 5.18
N GLN A 77 12.01 0.77 6.04
CA GLN A 77 10.55 0.98 6.00
C GLN A 77 10.17 2.44 6.22
N LEU A 78 10.82 3.12 7.17
CA LEU A 78 10.61 4.54 7.42
C LEU A 78 11.08 5.41 6.25
N LEU A 79 12.19 5.03 5.60
CA LEU A 79 12.67 5.71 4.41
C LEU A 79 11.71 5.55 3.24
N ASP A 80 11.20 4.34 2.96
CA ASP A 80 10.19 4.11 1.92
C ASP A 80 8.96 5.01 2.15
N ILE A 81 8.44 5.04 3.38
CA ILE A 81 7.30 5.90 3.73
C ILE A 81 7.63 7.38 3.52
N LEU A 82 8.82 7.84 3.92
CA LEU A 82 9.23 9.23 3.72
C LEU A 82 9.31 9.59 2.23
N LEU A 83 9.89 8.71 1.41
CA LEU A 83 9.97 8.86 -0.04
C LEU A 83 8.58 8.85 -0.67
N LEU A 84 7.67 7.98 -0.20
CA LEU A 84 6.28 7.93 -0.65
C LEU A 84 5.55 9.24 -0.40
N LEU A 85 5.64 9.75 0.83
CA LEU A 85 4.99 11.00 1.22
C LEU A 85 5.54 12.18 0.41
N GLY A 86 6.86 12.26 0.24
CA GLY A 86 7.50 13.26 -0.60
C GLY A 86 7.06 13.17 -2.06
N PHE A 87 7.06 11.96 -2.62
CA PHE A 87 6.60 11.68 -3.98
C PHE A 87 5.14 12.11 -4.19
N LEU A 88 4.22 11.65 -3.33
CA LEU A 88 2.81 12.00 -3.39
C LEU A 88 2.59 13.50 -3.31
N ARG A 89 3.30 14.17 -2.40
CA ARG A 89 3.16 15.62 -2.22
C ARG A 89 3.52 16.36 -3.50
N LEU A 90 4.63 16.00 -4.13
CA LEU A 90 5.08 16.60 -5.38
C LEU A 90 4.17 16.24 -6.56
N ALA A 91 3.75 14.98 -6.68
CA ALA A 91 2.90 14.51 -7.77
C ALA A 91 1.51 15.17 -7.73
N LEU A 92 0.91 15.27 -6.54
CA LEU A 92 -0.39 15.92 -6.35
C LEU A 92 -0.32 17.43 -6.55
N GLN A 93 0.76 18.10 -6.12
CA GLN A 93 0.97 19.51 -6.41
C GLN A 93 1.09 19.77 -7.92
N ARG A 94 1.85 18.96 -8.64
CA ARG A 94 2.02 19.10 -10.10
C ARG A 94 0.74 18.82 -10.90
N THR A 95 -0.14 17.99 -10.37
CA THR A 95 -1.43 17.67 -11.00
C THR A 95 -2.58 18.55 -10.51
N GLY A 96 -2.30 19.53 -9.65
CA GLY A 96 -3.28 20.49 -9.15
C GLY A 96 -4.28 19.91 -8.13
N LYS A 97 -3.90 18.84 -7.42
CA LYS A 97 -4.77 18.09 -6.50
C LYS A 97 -4.21 17.92 -5.08
N PRO A 98 -3.59 18.94 -4.46
CA PRO A 98 -2.97 18.81 -3.14
C PRO A 98 -3.94 18.38 -2.02
N GLU A 99 -5.25 18.63 -2.20
CA GLU A 99 -6.32 18.26 -1.28
C GLU A 99 -6.52 16.74 -1.15
N ARG A 100 -6.16 15.95 -2.18
CA ARG A 100 -6.28 14.49 -2.16
C ARG A 100 -5.16 13.79 -1.37
N PHE A 101 -4.24 14.55 -0.79
CA PHE A 101 -3.07 13.99 -0.13
C PHE A 101 -3.42 13.04 1.02
N LEU A 102 -4.28 13.47 1.96
CA LEU A 102 -4.63 12.64 3.12
C LEU A 102 -5.31 11.34 2.71
N GLN A 103 -6.29 11.43 1.82
CA GLN A 103 -7.02 10.29 1.26
C GLN A 103 -6.09 9.32 0.51
N THR A 104 -5.20 9.84 -0.34
CA THR A 104 -4.28 9.01 -1.13
C THR A 104 -3.26 8.29 -0.25
N THR A 105 -2.67 9.01 0.71
CA THR A 105 -1.74 8.43 1.68
C THR A 105 -2.41 7.36 2.53
N SER A 106 -3.61 7.63 3.04
CA SER A 106 -4.38 6.65 3.78
C SER A 106 -4.71 5.43 2.93
N ALA A 107 -5.09 5.61 1.67
CA ALA A 107 -5.41 4.49 0.77
C ALA A 107 -4.20 3.57 0.61
N LEU A 108 -3.01 4.14 0.37
CA LEU A 108 -1.78 3.37 0.23
C LEU A 108 -1.40 2.65 1.52
N PHE A 109 -1.45 3.34 2.68
CA PHE A 109 -1.13 2.69 3.95
C PHE A 109 -2.15 1.61 4.32
N GLY A 110 -3.45 1.88 4.20
CA GLY A 110 -4.48 0.91 4.56
C GLY A 110 -4.50 -0.31 3.65
N THR A 111 -4.36 -0.12 2.34
CA THR A 111 -4.24 -1.26 1.40
C THR A 111 -2.93 -2.02 1.59
N GLY A 112 -1.82 -1.32 1.85
CA GLY A 112 -0.54 -1.91 2.22
C GLY A 112 -0.64 -2.79 3.46
N VAL A 113 -1.31 -2.33 4.53
CA VAL A 113 -1.56 -3.14 5.73
C VAL A 113 -2.31 -4.43 5.40
N LEU A 114 -3.38 -4.36 4.59
CA LEU A 114 -4.13 -5.55 4.19
C LEU A 114 -3.25 -6.54 3.41
N LEU A 115 -2.40 -6.04 2.52
CA LEU A 115 -1.48 -6.87 1.76
C LEU A 115 -0.40 -7.48 2.65
N ASN A 116 0.21 -6.70 3.54
CA ASN A 116 1.23 -7.17 4.47
C ASN A 116 0.69 -8.28 5.39
N LEU A 117 -0.56 -8.14 5.87
CA LEU A 117 -1.23 -9.17 6.67
C LEU A 117 -1.41 -10.50 5.92
N ILE A 118 -1.53 -10.46 4.59
CA ILE A 118 -1.60 -11.67 3.75
C ILE A 118 -0.18 -12.19 3.45
N MET A 119 0.80 -11.31 3.27
CA MET A 119 2.19 -11.65 2.97
C MET A 119 2.89 -12.36 4.13
N MET A 120 2.70 -11.91 5.37
CA MET A 120 3.34 -12.50 6.56
C MET A 120 3.11 -14.02 6.71
N PRO A 121 1.88 -14.57 6.70
CA PRO A 121 1.68 -16.01 6.80
C PRO A 121 2.21 -16.79 5.59
N LEU A 122 2.30 -16.16 4.42
CA LEU A 122 2.88 -16.80 3.22
C LEU A 122 4.38 -16.99 3.35
N GLN A 123 5.09 -16.13 4.08
CA GLN A 123 6.52 -16.29 4.35
C GLN A 123 6.80 -17.57 5.16
N LEU A 124 5.91 -17.92 6.09
CA LEU A 124 6.01 -19.17 6.86
C LEU A 124 5.85 -20.44 6.01
N LEU A 125 5.31 -20.31 4.80
CA LEU A 125 5.17 -21.42 3.84
C LEU A 125 6.36 -21.52 2.88
N GLN A 126 7.33 -20.59 2.96
CA GLN A 126 8.52 -20.62 2.12
C GLN A 126 9.58 -21.59 2.71
N PRO A 127 10.24 -22.40 1.87
CA PRO A 127 11.34 -23.25 2.28
C PRO A 127 12.48 -22.40 2.84
N THR A 128 13.09 -22.85 3.93
CA THR A 128 14.19 -22.15 4.60
C THR A 128 15.42 -21.97 3.71
N ASP A 129 15.56 -22.80 2.67
CA ASP A 129 16.71 -22.77 1.74
C ASP A 129 16.52 -21.80 0.56
N THR A 130 15.35 -21.17 0.42
CA THR A 130 15.09 -20.15 -0.61
C THR A 130 15.21 -18.75 -0.02
N SER A 131 16.43 -18.26 0.10
CA SER A 131 16.72 -16.83 0.32
C SER A 131 16.46 -16.05 -0.98
N GLY A 132 15.24 -15.58 -1.20
CA GLY A 132 14.91 -14.70 -2.34
C GLY A 132 13.52 -14.91 -2.94
N PHE A 133 13.23 -14.25 -4.07
CA PHE A 133 12.04 -14.47 -4.90
C PHE A 133 12.05 -15.87 -5.56
N GLY A 134 12.03 -16.92 -4.76
CA GLY A 134 12.03 -18.29 -5.22
C GLY A 134 10.66 -18.67 -5.77
N ILE A 135 10.49 -18.61 -7.09
CA ILE A 135 9.30 -19.15 -7.80
C ILE A 135 9.30 -20.70 -7.77
N SER A 136 10.24 -21.31 -7.04
CA SER A 136 10.46 -22.76 -6.96
C SER A 136 9.32 -23.53 -6.29
N ASN A 137 8.35 -22.86 -5.67
CA ASN A 137 7.15 -23.49 -5.14
C ASN A 137 5.89 -22.63 -5.29
N LEU A 138 4.73 -23.21 -4.92
CA LEU A 138 3.44 -22.52 -4.94
C LEU A 138 3.43 -21.26 -4.05
N GLY A 139 4.09 -21.29 -2.89
CA GLY A 139 4.17 -20.15 -1.97
C GLY A 139 4.82 -18.92 -2.60
N GLY A 140 5.97 -19.10 -3.24
CA GLY A 140 6.69 -18.03 -3.96
C GLY A 140 5.91 -17.50 -5.16
N LEU A 141 5.20 -18.37 -5.90
CA LEU A 141 4.27 -17.95 -6.97
C LEU A 141 3.13 -17.06 -6.43
N PHE A 142 2.50 -17.45 -5.32
CA PHE A 142 1.47 -16.63 -4.67
C PHE A 142 2.02 -15.30 -4.16
N TYR A 143 3.22 -15.31 -3.58
CA TYR A 143 3.89 -14.10 -3.11
C TYR A 143 4.18 -13.13 -4.26
N LEU A 144 4.72 -13.63 -5.39
CA LEU A 144 4.94 -12.83 -6.60
C LEU A 144 3.62 -12.27 -7.14
N LEU A 145 2.57 -13.08 -7.19
CA LEU A 145 1.25 -12.64 -7.64
C LEU A 145 0.69 -11.53 -6.75
N LEU A 146 0.89 -11.61 -5.42
CA LEU A 146 0.50 -10.54 -4.50
C LEU A 146 1.30 -9.26 -4.70
N ILE A 147 2.60 -9.35 -5.01
CA ILE A 147 3.41 -8.17 -5.33
C ILE A 147 2.94 -7.51 -6.62
N LEU A 148 2.68 -8.30 -7.67
CA LEU A 148 2.10 -7.79 -8.91
C LEU A 148 0.72 -7.17 -8.66
N TRP A 149 -0.09 -7.78 -7.80
CA TRP A 149 -1.39 -7.23 -7.41
C TRP A 149 -1.25 -5.92 -6.62
N ALA A 150 -0.30 -5.83 -5.69
CA ALA A 150 0.03 -4.63 -4.95
C ALA A 150 0.44 -3.47 -5.87
N LEU A 151 1.19 -3.78 -6.94
CA LEU A 151 1.55 -2.82 -7.98
C LEU A 151 0.31 -2.32 -8.74
N VAL A 152 -0.61 -3.23 -9.07
CA VAL A 152 -1.89 -2.86 -9.72
C VAL A 152 -2.75 -1.99 -8.81
N ILE A 153 -2.85 -2.31 -7.52
CA ILE A 153 -3.57 -1.50 -6.53
C ILE A 153 -2.96 -0.10 -6.43
N THR A 154 -1.64 -0.01 -6.29
CA THR A 154 -0.91 1.28 -6.23
C THR A 154 -1.14 2.10 -7.50
N GLY A 155 -1.05 1.47 -8.67
CA GLY A 155 -1.37 2.12 -9.95
C GLY A 155 -2.82 2.59 -10.03
N HIS A 156 -3.79 1.82 -9.55
CA HIS A 156 -5.19 2.24 -9.48
C HIS A 156 -5.40 3.43 -8.54
N ILE A 157 -4.74 3.43 -7.38
CA ILE A 157 -4.77 4.57 -6.45
C ILE A 157 -4.17 5.81 -7.11
N PHE A 158 -3.00 5.70 -7.75
CA PHE A 158 -2.36 6.81 -8.46
C PHE A 158 -3.21 7.32 -9.62
N ARG A 159 -3.86 6.42 -10.36
CA ARG A 159 -4.78 6.78 -11.45
C ARG A 159 -5.87 7.71 -10.95
N GLN A 160 -6.51 7.34 -9.84
CA GLN A 160 -7.62 8.11 -9.25
C GLN A 160 -7.13 9.39 -8.57
N ALA A 161 -6.00 9.32 -7.86
CA ALA A 161 -5.42 10.46 -7.15
C ALA A 161 -4.93 11.56 -8.11
N LEU A 162 -4.25 11.17 -9.19
CA LEU A 162 -3.65 12.08 -10.16
C LEU A 162 -4.57 12.40 -11.35
N GLU A 163 -5.66 11.63 -11.53
CA GLU A 163 -6.54 11.63 -12.72
C GLU A 163 -5.81 11.42 -14.05
N VAL A 164 -4.90 10.44 -14.05
CA VAL A 164 -4.18 10.04 -15.26
C VAL A 164 -4.76 8.74 -15.82
N LYS A 165 -4.36 8.36 -17.04
CA LYS A 165 -4.73 7.07 -17.63
C LYS A 165 -4.09 5.92 -16.84
N MET A 166 -4.75 4.76 -16.79
CA MET A 166 -4.26 3.57 -16.04
C MET A 166 -2.83 3.19 -16.42
N ALA A 167 -2.48 3.19 -17.72
CA ALA A 167 -1.13 2.87 -18.18
C ALA A 167 -0.08 3.83 -17.61
N ALA A 168 -0.37 5.14 -17.58
CA ALA A 168 0.53 6.14 -17.00
C ALA A 168 0.66 5.93 -15.48
N ALA A 169 -0.45 5.63 -14.80
CA ALA A 169 -0.42 5.38 -13.36
C ALA A 169 0.39 4.14 -12.97
N ILE A 170 0.27 3.05 -13.74
CA ILE A 170 1.08 1.84 -13.57
C ILE A 170 2.56 2.12 -13.84
N ALA A 171 2.88 2.88 -14.89
CA ALA A 171 4.25 3.28 -15.18
C ALA A 171 4.85 4.12 -14.05
N ILE A 172 4.06 5.04 -13.49
CA ILE A 172 4.46 5.85 -12.33
C ILE A 172 4.67 4.96 -11.09
N ALA A 173 3.75 4.04 -10.80
CA ALA A 173 3.85 3.13 -9.67
C ALA A 173 5.10 2.23 -9.77
N LEU A 174 5.35 1.67 -10.96
CA LEU A 174 6.53 0.85 -11.21
C LEU A 174 7.81 1.67 -11.13
N GLY A 175 7.84 2.86 -11.73
CA GLY A 175 9.00 3.74 -11.67
C GLY A 175 9.33 4.19 -10.25
N TYR A 176 8.30 4.50 -9.45
CA TYR A 176 8.45 4.79 -8.03
C TYR A 176 9.03 3.58 -7.27
N PHE A 177 8.43 2.40 -7.43
CA PHE A 177 8.87 1.16 -6.78
C PHE A 177 10.35 0.86 -7.06
N LEU A 178 10.75 0.88 -8.35
CA LEU A 178 12.13 0.63 -8.75
C LEU A 178 13.10 1.69 -8.23
N ALA A 179 12.67 2.97 -8.19
CA ALA A 179 13.51 4.04 -7.66
C ALA A 179 13.75 3.90 -6.16
N VAL A 180 12.71 3.57 -5.38
CA VAL A 180 12.85 3.36 -3.94
C VAL A 180 13.71 2.13 -3.65
N ASP A 181 13.44 1.01 -4.31
CA ASP A 181 14.23 -0.21 -4.17
C ASP A 181 15.72 0.05 -4.44
N ALA A 182 16.04 0.76 -5.53
CA ALA A 182 17.42 1.15 -5.86
C ALA A 182 18.05 2.11 -4.83
N ILE A 183 17.27 2.98 -4.18
CA ILE A 183 17.76 3.86 -3.11
C ILE A 183 18.03 3.05 -1.84
N VAL A 184 17.10 2.17 -1.45
CA VAL A 184 17.21 1.34 -0.25
C VAL A 184 18.41 0.40 -0.35
N GLN A 185 18.59 -0.30 -1.47
CA GLN A 185 19.75 -1.18 -1.69
C GLN A 185 21.10 -0.47 -1.64
N LYS A 186 21.15 0.85 -1.92
CA LYS A 186 22.38 1.64 -1.82
C LYS A 186 22.69 2.09 -0.41
N LEU A 187 21.66 2.31 0.41
CA LEU A 187 21.79 2.87 1.76
C LEU A 187 21.89 1.80 2.84
N PHE A 188 21.28 0.65 2.60
CA PHE A 188 21.22 -0.47 3.54
C PHE A 188 21.88 -1.69 2.92
N VAL A 189 22.60 -2.44 3.74
CA VAL A 189 23.13 -3.74 3.34
C VAL A 189 21.97 -4.73 3.33
N VAL A 190 21.47 -5.03 2.14
CA VAL A 190 20.49 -6.09 1.91
C VAL A 190 21.29 -7.40 1.76
N GLY A 191 20.92 -8.40 2.56
CA GLY A 191 21.62 -9.70 2.66
C GLY A 191 21.20 -10.70 1.59
#